data_AF-A0A318U644-F1
#
_entry.id   AF-A0A318U644-F1
#
_cell.length_a   1.000
_cell.length_b   1.000
_cell.length_c   1.000
_cell.angle_alpha   90.00
_cell.angle_beta   90.00
_cell.angle_gamma   90.00
#
_symmetry.space_group_name_H-M   'P 1'
#
loop_
_entity.id
_entity.type
_entity.pdbx_description
1 polymer ?
#
loop_
_entity_poly.entity_id
_entity_poly.type
_entity_poly.pdbx_seq_one_letter_code
_entity_poly.pdbx_strand_id
1 'polypeptide(L)' 'MMISDVEYDAFQNPMDPEVLYSKMNIVVKCKVCQRLHVFWDGFDKPQVIYQKETEQ' A
#
# COMPACT_ATOMS: atom_id res chain seq x y z
N MET A 1 -5.00 0.95 1.24
CA MET A 1 -4.51 0.16 0.10
C MET A 1 -3.73 1.08 -0.82
N MET A 2 -2.64 0.60 -1.41
CA MET A 2 -1.76 1.37 -2.29
C MET A 2 -1.30 0.46 -3.43
N ILE A 3 -1.18 0.99 -4.64
CA ILE A 3 -0.60 0.30 -5.79
C ILE A 3 0.26 1.32 -6.55
N SER A 4 1.31 0.87 -7.23
CA SER A 4 2.09 1.78 -8.08
C SER A 4 1.29 2.15 -9.33
N ASP A 5 1.57 3.34 -9.87
CA ASP A 5 0.93 3.84 -11.09
C ASP A 5 1.21 2.91 -12.29
N VAL A 6 2.46 2.44 -12.41
CA VAL A 6 2.89 1.51 -13.46
C VAL A 6 2.15 0.16 -13.39
N GLU A 7 1.92 -0.37 -12.18
CA GLU A 7 1.16 -1.61 -12.01
C GLU A 7 -0.33 -1.38 -12.28
N TYR A 8 -0.87 -0.22 -11.91
CA TYR A 8 -2.26 0.15 -12.17
C TYR A 8 -2.54 0.31 -13.67
N ASP A 9 -1.62 0.93 -14.41
CA ASP A 9 -1.72 1.12 -15.87
C ASP A 9 -1.69 -0.19 -16.66
N ALA A 10 -1.13 -1.25 -16.08
CA ALA A 10 -1.10 -2.57 -16.72
C ALA A 10 -2.49 -3.23 -16.78
N PHE A 11 -3.47 -2.75 -15.99
CA PHE A 11 -4.82 -3.27 -16.02
C PHE A 11 -5.59 -2.77 -17.24
N GLN A 12 -6.22 -3.70 -17.96
CA GLN A 12 -7.07 -3.41 -19.12
C GLN A 12 -8.53 -3.20 -18.67
N ASN A 13 -9.30 -2.45 -19.46
CA ASN A 13 -10.74 -2.30 -19.24
C ASN A 13 -11.53 -3.41 -19.97
N PRO A 14 -12.53 -4.03 -19.33
CA PRO A 14 -12.98 -3.82 -17.95
C PRO A 14 -12.03 -4.46 -16.92
N MET A 15 -11.76 -3.73 -15.84
CA MET A 15 -10.95 -4.22 -14.72
C MET A 15 -11.83 -4.98 -13.72
N ASP A 16 -11.42 -6.20 -13.36
CA ASP A 16 -12.00 -6.94 -12.24
C ASP A 16 -11.50 -6.35 -10.90
N PRO A 17 -12.39 -5.82 -10.04
CA PRO A 17 -12.00 -5.26 -8.75
C PRO A 17 -11.29 -6.26 -7.84
N GLU A 18 -11.64 -7.55 -7.86
CA GLU A 18 -11.00 -8.55 -7.00
C GLU A 18 -9.54 -8.76 -7.39
N VAL A 19 -9.26 -8.79 -8.69
CA VAL A 19 -7.90 -8.89 -9.22
C VAL A 19 -7.09 -7.66 -8.83
N LEU A 20 -7.65 -6.44 -8.95
CA LEU A 20 -6.99 -5.22 -8.50
C LEU A 20 -6.65 -5.30 -7.01
N TYR A 21 -7.64 -5.60 -6.17
CA TYR A 21 -7.42 -5.67 -4.71
C TYR A 21 -6.36 -6.69 -4.32
N SER A 22 -6.27 -7.82 -5.03
CA SER A 22 -5.23 -8.84 -4.80
C SER A 22 -3.81 -8.36 -5.07
N LYS A 23 -3.65 -7.30 -5.89
CA LYS A 23 -2.36 -6.73 -6.27
C LYS A 23 -1.97 -5.49 -5.46
N MET A 24 -2.91 -4.90 -4.73
CA MET A 24 -2.64 -3.73 -3.91
C MET A 24 -1.87 -4.12 -2.64
N ASN A 25 -0.89 -3.29 -2.30
CA ASN A 25 -0.21 -3.35 -1.01
C ASN A 25 -1.11 -2.84 0.11
N ILE A 26 -0.99 -3.50 1.27
CA ILE A 26 -1.71 -3.10 2.47
C ILE A 26 -0.95 -1.96 3.14
N VAL A 27 -1.66 -0.86 3.34
CA VAL A 27 -1.15 0.33 4.01
C VAL A 27 -2.12 0.71 5.10
N VAL A 28 -1.61 0.81 6.32
CA VAL A 28 -2.39 1.19 7.50
C VAL A 28 -1.70 2.33 8.25
N LYS A 29 -2.50 3.30 8.66
CA LYS A 29 -2.06 4.38 9.54
C LYS A 29 -2.25 3.96 10.98
N CYS A 30 -1.17 3.87 11.75
CA CYS A 30 -1.25 3.53 13.16
C CYS A 30 -1.95 4.65 13.95
N LYS A 31 -2.98 4.33 14.73
CA LYS A 31 -3.70 5.32 15.55
C LYS A 31 -2.89 5.82 16.74
N VAL A 32 -1.92 5.05 17.22
CA VAL A 32 -1.10 5.38 18.40
C VAL A 32 0.07 6.29 18.01
N CYS A 33 0.92 5.86 17.07
CA CYS A 33 2.12 6.61 16.70
C CYS A 33 1.96 7.45 15.42
N GLN A 34 0.80 7.39 14.75
CA GLN A 34 0.48 8.14 13.52
C GLN A 34 1.38 7.83 12.31
N ARG A 35 2.28 6.85 12.41
CA ARG A 35 3.13 6.37 11.31
C ARG A 35 2.34 5.53 10.31
N LEU A 36 2.82 5.50 9.07
CA LEU A 36 2.30 4.64 8.02
C LEU A 36 3.07 3.33 8.02
N HIS A 37 2.34 2.23 8.07
CA HIS A 37 2.86 0.88 7.99
C HIS A 37 2.50 0.33 6.61
N VAL A 38 3.50 -0.10 5.85
CA VAL A 38 3.33 -0.66 4.51
C VAL A 38 3.80 -2.11 4.51
N PHE A 39 2.91 -3.00 4.12
CA PHE A 39 3.15 -4.43 3.99
C PHE A 39 3.32 -4.77 2.51
N TRP A 40 4.57 -4.72 2.03
CA TRP A 40 4.91 -5.01 0.63
C TRP A 40 4.79 -6.49 0.26
N ASP A 41 4.93 -7.36 1.26
CA ASP A 41 5.08 -8.81 1.08
C ASP A 41 4.05 -9.62 1.88
N GLY A 42 2.98 -8.98 2.34
CA GLY A 42 2.01 -9.58 3.26
C GLY A 42 2.31 -9.32 4.74
N PHE A 43 1.44 -9.84 5.61
CA PHE A 43 1.47 -9.59 7.06
C PHE A 43 2.45 -10.48 7.83
N ASP A 44 2.87 -11.58 7.22
CA ASP A 44 3.84 -12.53 7.76
C ASP A 44 5.29 -12.04 7.64
N LYS A 45 5.53 -11.04 6.80
CA LYS A 45 6.84 -10.39 6.66
C LYS A 45 6.89 -9.05 7.39
N PRO A 46 8.11 -8.56 7.74
CA PRO A 46 8.27 -7.24 8.34
C PRO A 46 7.71 -6.13 7.44
N GLN A 47 6.91 -5.26 8.05
CA GLN A 47 6.43 -4.03 7.41
C GLN A 47 7.52 -2.95 7.36
N VAL A 48 7.42 -2.06 6.38
CA VAL A 48 8.19 -0.80 6.36
C VAL A 48 7.37 0.29 7.03
N ILE A 49 8.01 1.06 7.91
CA ILE A 49 7.35 2.13 8.68
C ILE A 49 7.84 3.48 8.19
N TYR A 50 6.92 4.30 7.70
CA TYR A 50 7.17 5.67 7.26
C TYR A 50 6.62 6.66 8.29
N GLN A 51 7.35 7.76 8.47
CA GLN A 51 6.88 8.92 9.22
C GLN A 51 6.71 10.09 8.27
N LYS A 52 5.84 11.03 8.64
CA LYS A 52 5.73 12.29 7.91
C LYS A 52 7.07 13.00 7.98
N GLU A 53 7.49 13.55 6.86
CA GLU A 53 8.60 14.51 6.85
C GLU A 53 8.15 15.76 7.62
N THR A 54 9.00 16.24 8.51
CA THR A 54 8.85 17.54 9.18
C THR A 54 9.79 18.52 8.51
N GLU A 55 9.26 19.64 8.03
CA GLU A 55 10.06 20.76 7.52
C GLU A 55 11.11 21.16 8.58
N GLN A 56 12.36 21.31 8.17
CA GLN A 56 13.49 21.74 9.01
C GLN A 56 13.57 23.26 9.08
#